data_AF-A0A7K8V4T4-F1
#
_entry.id   AF-A0A7K8V4T4-F1
#
_cell.length_a   1.000
_cell.length_b   1.000
_cell.length_c   1.000
_cell.angle_alpha   90.00
_cell.angle_beta   90.00
_cell.angle_gamma   90.00
#
_symmetry.space_group_name_H-M   'P 1'
#
loop_
_entity.id
_entity.type
_entity.pdbx_description
1 polymer ?
#
loop_
_entity_poly.entity_id
_entity_poly.type
_entity_poly.pdbx_seq_one_letter_code
_entity_poly.pdbx_strand_id
1 'polypeptide(L)'
;APCSAARSLQDELTCPVCLEYFNDPVLVAECGHNFCRACVTQSEPPPGPPAPAPPLPAAAPPGPPGPPRCPRHGEPLRLYCVQDRRAVCVVCHLSREHRTHTVLPAEEAAHAAEEVPQEHLSSLKKGREEAKAERERQSEDLL
;
A
#
# COMPACT_ATOMS: atom_id res chain seq x y z
N ALA A 1 34.35 11.32 66.75
CA ALA A 1 34.28 10.54 65.50
C ALA A 1 32.81 10.34 65.16
N PRO A 2 32.31 10.76 63.98
CA PRO A 2 30.92 10.51 63.62
C PRO A 2 30.69 9.01 63.35
N CYS A 3 29.54 8.52 63.81
CA CYS A 3 29.10 7.13 63.74
C CYS A 3 29.13 6.55 62.32
N SER A 4 29.57 5.29 62.23
CA SER A 4 29.83 4.48 61.04
C SER A 4 28.61 4.13 60.15
N ALA A 5 27.43 4.70 60.39
CA ALA A 5 26.22 4.45 59.60
C ALA A 5 26.11 5.32 58.33
N ALA A 6 26.83 6.46 58.28
CA ALA A 6 26.72 7.40 57.16
C ALA A 6 27.50 6.98 55.90
N ARG A 7 28.51 6.10 56.02
CA ARG A 7 29.34 5.67 54.88
C ARG A 7 28.62 4.66 53.98
N SER A 8 27.72 3.82 54.51
CA SER A 8 27.01 2.81 53.72
C SER A 8 25.94 3.36 52.78
N LEU A 9 25.29 4.47 53.13
CA LEU A 9 24.28 5.10 52.26
C LEU A 9 24.90 5.92 51.12
N GLN A 10 26.15 6.35 51.27
CA GLN A 10 26.85 7.16 50.27
C GLN A 10 27.34 6.29 49.10
N ASP A 11 27.83 5.08 49.38
CA ASP A 11 28.28 4.13 48.35
C ASP A 11 27.13 3.75 47.39
N GLU A 12 25.90 3.57 47.89
CA GLU A 12 24.70 3.27 47.09
C GLU A 12 24.27 4.41 46.15
N LEU A 13 24.79 5.62 46.33
CA LEU A 13 24.43 6.82 45.57
C LEU A 13 25.58 7.36 44.72
N THR A 14 26.67 6.59 44.58
CA THR A 14 27.85 6.98 43.80
C THR A 14 27.97 6.16 42.53
N CYS A 15 28.39 6.82 41.45
CA CYS A 15 28.62 6.17 40.18
C CYS A 15 29.92 5.37 40.23
N PRO A 16 29.91 4.07 39.90
CA PRO A 16 31.12 3.24 39.97
C PRO A 16 32.18 3.59 38.91
N VAL A 17 31.85 4.45 37.93
CA VAL A 17 32.76 4.89 36.87
C VAL A 17 33.52 6.14 37.27
N CYS A 18 32.82 7.18 37.73
CA CYS A 18 33.47 8.44 38.14
C CYS A 18 33.68 8.58 39.65
N LEU A 19 33.15 7.65 40.45
CA LEU A 19 33.20 7.61 41.93
C LEU A 19 32.58 8.84 42.62
N GLU A 20 31.80 9.62 41.88
CA GLU A 20 31.04 10.79 42.36
C GLU A 20 29.56 10.46 42.51
N TYR A 21 28.81 11.31 43.23
CA TYR A 21 27.35 11.18 43.30
C TYR A 21 26.72 11.15 41.90
N PHE A 22 25.70 10.29 41.73
CA PHE A 22 25.03 10.15 40.45
C PHE A 22 24.50 11.49 39.94
N ASN A 23 24.97 11.88 38.75
CA ASN A 23 24.47 13.01 38.00
C ASN A 23 23.77 12.48 36.74
N ASP A 24 22.44 12.60 36.71
CA ASP A 24 21.55 12.00 35.69
C ASP A 24 21.71 10.47 35.60
N PRO A 25 21.20 9.70 36.59
CA PRO A 25 21.37 8.25 36.65
C PRO A 25 20.57 7.53 35.55
N VAL A 26 21.25 6.69 34.78
CA VAL A 26 20.67 5.79 33.79
C VAL A 26 20.74 4.37 34.35
N LEU A 27 19.58 3.68 34.43
CA LEU A 27 19.53 2.25 34.74
C LEU A 27 19.85 1.44 33.48
N VAL A 28 20.87 0.59 33.58
CA VAL A 28 21.14 -0.40 32.54
C VAL A 28 20.17 -1.57 32.72
N ALA A 29 19.23 -1.71 31.80
CA ALA A 29 18.13 -2.69 31.90
C ALA A 29 18.60 -4.15 32.02
N GLU A 30 19.79 -4.47 31.53
CA GLU A 30 20.34 -5.83 31.51
C GLU A 30 20.93 -6.26 32.86
N CYS A 31 21.38 -5.32 33.69
CA CYS A 31 22.05 -5.63 34.96
C CYS A 31 21.55 -4.82 36.17
N GLY A 32 20.62 -3.88 35.97
CA GLY A 32 19.95 -3.13 37.03
C GLY A 32 20.81 -2.08 37.74
N HIS A 33 22.03 -1.81 37.26
CA HIS A 33 22.93 -0.83 37.88
C HIS A 33 22.71 0.58 37.33
N ASN A 34 22.89 1.57 38.20
CA ASN A 34 22.81 2.99 37.87
C ASN A 34 24.20 3.53 37.50
N PHE A 35 24.26 4.36 36.48
CA PHE A 35 25.48 5.07 36.05
C PHE A 35 25.12 6.51 35.65
N CYS A 36 26.07 7.45 35.74
CA CYS A 36 25.86 8.77 35.17
C CYS A 36 25.73 8.65 33.64
N ARG A 37 24.77 9.34 33.03
CA ARG A 37 24.58 9.35 31.56
C ARG A 37 25.88 9.59 30.79
N ALA A 38 26.70 10.54 31.25
CA ALA A 38 28.00 10.84 30.64
C ALA A 38 29.01 9.70 30.74
N CYS A 39 28.93 8.87 31.79
CA CYS A 39 29.82 7.72 31.99
C CYS A 39 29.42 6.54 31.11
N VAL A 40 28.12 6.36 30.82
CA VAL A 40 27.63 5.32 29.90
C VAL A 40 28.02 5.63 28.45
N THR A 41 27.99 6.91 28.04
CA THR A 41 28.36 7.31 26.67
C THR A 41 29.86 7.27 26.40
N GLN A 42 30.70 7.36 27.45
CA GLN A 42 32.17 7.35 27.29
C GLN A 42 32.78 5.95 27.19
N SER A 43 32.03 4.90 27.54
CA SER A 43 32.50 3.50 27.43
C SER A 43 32.16 2.84 26.10
N GLU A 44 31.57 3.57 25.14
CA GLU A 44 31.43 3.06 23.78
C GLU A 44 32.83 2.99 23.13
N PRO A 45 33.27 1.82 22.63
CA PRO A 45 34.44 1.78 21.78
C PRO A 45 34.18 2.70 20.58
N PRO A 46 35.21 3.39 20.04
CA PRO A 46 35.03 4.22 18.85
C PRO A 46 34.34 3.37 17.78
N PRO A 47 33.33 3.91 17.07
CA PRO A 47 32.65 3.15 16.04
C PRO A 47 33.70 2.64 15.06
N GLY A 48 33.76 1.31 14.90
CA GLY A 48 34.61 0.70 13.89
C GLY A 48 34.29 1.28 12.51
N PRO A 49 35.20 1.17 11.53
CA PRO A 49 34.87 1.57 10.17
C PRO A 49 33.55 0.91 9.75
N PRO A 50 32.66 1.64 9.04
CA PRO A 50 31.37 1.09 8.64
C PRO A 50 31.61 -0.21 7.89
N ALA A 51 30.94 -1.27 8.32
CA ALA A 51 30.96 -2.53 7.61
C ALA A 51 30.57 -2.26 6.14
N PRO A 52 31.20 -2.92 5.16
CA PRO A 52 30.80 -2.78 3.77
C PRO A 52 29.31 -3.13 3.66
N ALA A 53 28.55 -2.26 3.01
CA ALA A 53 27.12 -2.51 2.80
C ALA A 53 26.96 -3.87 2.11
N PRO A 54 26.02 -4.73 2.57
CA PRO A 54 25.73 -5.96 1.85
C PRO A 54 25.31 -5.61 0.42
N PRO A 55 25.67 -6.45 -0.58
CA PRO A 55 25.19 -6.24 -1.93
C PRO A 55 23.65 -6.20 -1.89
N LEU A 56 23.06 -5.16 -2.48
CA LEU A 56 21.61 -5.08 -2.65
C LEU A 56 21.15 -6.34 -3.39
N PRO A 57 20.05 -7.00 -2.98
CA PRO A 57 19.51 -8.10 -3.76
C PRO A 57 19.23 -7.58 -5.17
N ALA A 58 19.51 -8.42 -6.18
CA ALA A 58 19.14 -8.11 -7.56
C ALA A 58 17.68 -7.66 -7.56
N ALA A 59 17.42 -6.45 -8.08
CA ALA A 59 16.07 -5.92 -8.17
C ALA A 59 15.22 -6.99 -8.86
N ALA A 60 14.18 -7.47 -8.18
CA ALA A 60 13.24 -8.39 -8.78
C ALA A 60 12.77 -7.77 -10.11
N PRO A 61 12.64 -8.57 -11.19
CA PRO A 61 12.10 -8.04 -12.43
C PRO A 61 10.77 -7.35 -12.12
N PRO A 62 10.47 -6.19 -12.72
CA PRO A 62 9.20 -5.52 -12.48
C PRO A 62 8.09 -6.54 -12.75
N GLY A 63 7.30 -6.84 -11.72
CA GLY A 63 6.14 -7.71 -11.85
C GLY A 63 5.18 -7.14 -12.90
N PRO A 64 4.21 -7.93 -13.37
CA PRO A 64 3.18 -7.40 -14.25
C PRO A 64 2.55 -6.15 -13.62
N PRO A 65 2.26 -5.11 -14.41
CA PRO A 65 1.67 -3.88 -13.88
C PRO A 65 0.39 -4.22 -13.13
N GLY A 66 0.31 -3.76 -11.87
CA GLY A 66 -0.87 -3.95 -11.04
C GLY A 66 -2.11 -3.28 -11.64
N PRO A 67 -3.32 -3.62 -11.14
CA PRO A 67 -4.55 -3.03 -11.64
C PRO A 67 -4.51 -1.49 -11.54
N PRO A 68 -5.13 -0.78 -12.49
CA PRO A 68 -5.15 0.67 -12.50
C PRO A 68 -5.77 1.20 -11.20
N ARG A 69 -5.24 2.32 -10.70
CA ARG A 69 -5.67 2.92 -9.44
C ARG A 69 -6.67 4.04 -9.68
N CYS A 70 -7.63 4.18 -8.78
CA CYS A 70 -8.61 5.26 -8.81
C CYS A 70 -7.90 6.61 -8.58
N PRO A 71 -8.08 7.62 -9.45
CA PRO A 71 -7.44 8.93 -9.28
C PRO A 71 -7.98 9.70 -8.07
N ARG A 72 -9.20 9.37 -7.59
CA ARG A 72 -9.81 10.04 -6.44
C ARG A 72 -9.41 9.44 -5.11
N HIS A 73 -9.24 8.12 -5.06
CA HIS A 73 -9.07 7.38 -3.80
C HIS A 73 -7.74 6.63 -3.71
N GLY A 74 -6.97 6.52 -4.80
CA GLY A 74 -5.77 5.70 -4.87
C GLY A 74 -6.02 4.19 -4.80
N GLU A 75 -7.25 3.73 -4.56
CA GLU A 75 -7.54 2.29 -4.47
C GLU A 75 -7.60 1.61 -5.84
N PRO A 76 -7.21 0.32 -5.94
CA PRO A 76 -7.27 -0.41 -7.19
C PRO A 76 -8.71 -0.49 -7.72
N LEU A 77 -8.87 -0.28 -9.02
CA LEU A 77 -10.14 -0.33 -9.72
C LEU A 77 -10.51 -1.80 -9.98
N ARG A 78 -11.11 -2.44 -8.98
CA ARG A 78 -11.50 -3.87 -9.00
C ARG A 78 -12.99 -4.09 -9.23
N LEU A 79 -13.78 -3.04 -9.36
CA LEU A 79 -15.22 -3.11 -9.62
C LEU A 79 -15.53 -2.40 -10.93
N TYR A 80 -16.61 -2.80 -11.59
CA TYR A 80 -17.14 -2.18 -12.79
C TYR A 80 -18.59 -1.79 -12.55
N CYS A 81 -18.90 -0.51 -12.74
CA CYS A 81 -20.27 -0.03 -12.68
C CYS A 81 -20.93 -0.16 -14.04
N VAL A 82 -22.03 -0.92 -14.13
CA VAL A 82 -22.74 -1.18 -15.39
C VAL A 82 -23.41 0.10 -15.93
N GLN A 83 -23.99 0.90 -15.04
CA GLN A 83 -24.71 2.12 -15.37
C GLN A 83 -23.76 3.21 -15.91
N ASP A 84 -22.62 3.39 -15.26
CA ASP A 84 -21.62 4.40 -15.64
C ASP A 84 -20.60 3.88 -16.66
N ARG A 85 -20.67 2.59 -17.01
CA ARG A 85 -19.73 1.89 -17.90
C ARG A 85 -18.27 2.19 -17.60
N ARG A 86 -17.91 2.19 -16.32
CA ARG A 86 -16.55 2.52 -15.87
C ARG A 86 -16.09 1.66 -14.71
N ALA A 87 -14.78 1.45 -14.64
CA ALA A 87 -14.15 0.82 -13.50
C ALA A 87 -14.14 1.78 -12.29
N VAL A 88 -14.48 1.27 -11.13
CA VAL A 88 -14.59 1.99 -9.86
C VAL A 88 -13.84 1.24 -8.77
N CYS A 89 -13.35 1.93 -7.75
CA CYS A 89 -12.77 1.27 -6.57
C CYS A 89 -13.85 0.98 -5.52
N VAL A 90 -13.51 0.18 -4.52
CA VAL A 90 -14.41 -0.15 -3.40
C VAL A 90 -14.91 1.09 -2.67
N VAL A 91 -14.07 2.12 -2.55
CA VAL A 91 -14.44 3.40 -1.92
C VAL A 91 -15.46 4.16 -2.76
N CYS A 92 -15.31 4.18 -4.09
CA CYS A 92 -16.30 4.78 -5.00
C CYS A 92 -17.68 4.13 -4.88
N HIS A 93 -17.74 2.82 -4.69
CA HIS A 93 -19.00 2.10 -4.47
C HIS A 93 -19.65 2.47 -3.13
N LEU A 94 -18.86 2.62 -2.06
CA LEU A 94 -19.39 2.95 -0.73
C LEU A 94 -19.76 4.44 -0.56
N SER A 95 -19.05 5.35 -1.23
CA SER A 95 -19.10 6.80 -0.98
C SER A 95 -20.25 7.57 -1.62
N ARG A 96 -21.29 6.89 -2.15
CA ARG A 96 -22.56 7.42 -2.69
C ARG A 96 -22.67 7.49 -4.22
N GLU A 97 -21.57 7.64 -4.96
CA GLU A 97 -21.63 7.81 -6.42
C GLU A 97 -22.06 6.53 -7.17
N HIS A 98 -21.76 5.36 -6.60
CA HIS A 98 -22.12 4.06 -7.19
C HIS A 98 -22.83 3.12 -6.21
N ARG A 99 -23.34 3.65 -5.08
CA ARG A 99 -23.92 2.83 -4.01
C ARG A 99 -25.23 2.16 -4.43
N THR A 100 -26.00 2.82 -5.28
CA THR A 100 -27.27 2.33 -5.85
C THR A 100 -27.10 1.70 -7.22
N HIS A 101 -25.88 1.71 -7.77
CA HIS A 101 -25.59 1.16 -9.08
C HIS A 101 -25.17 -0.30 -8.96
N THR A 102 -25.50 -1.08 -9.98
CA THR A 102 -25.05 -2.46 -10.09
C THR A 102 -23.57 -2.44 -10.39
N VAL A 103 -22.78 -2.94 -9.43
CA VAL A 103 -21.34 -3.11 -9.59
C VAL A 103 -21.03 -4.60 -9.71
N LEU A 104 -20.20 -4.94 -10.69
CA LEU A 104 -19.67 -6.29 -10.88
C LEU A 104 -18.17 -6.25 -10.61
N PRO A 105 -17.55 -7.32 -10.09
CA PRO A 105 -16.10 -7.45 -10.07
C PRO A 105 -15.50 -7.24 -11.48
N ALA A 106 -14.37 -6.55 -11.55
CA ALA A 106 -13.71 -6.19 -12.81
C ALA A 106 -13.27 -7.42 -13.62
N GLU A 107 -13.08 -8.54 -12.94
CA GLU A 107 -12.77 -9.85 -13.51
C GLU A 107 -13.96 -10.37 -14.32
N GLU A 108 -15.18 -10.26 -13.81
CA GLU A 108 -16.43 -10.73 -14.45
C GLU A 108 -16.92 -9.79 -15.55
N ALA A 109 -16.61 -8.49 -15.49
CA ALA A 109 -16.98 -7.52 -16.53
C ALA A 109 -16.20 -7.71 -17.84
N ALA A 110 -15.00 -8.30 -17.79
CA ALA A 110 -14.25 -8.68 -19.00
C ALA A 110 -14.96 -9.80 -19.79
N HIS A 111 -15.69 -10.68 -19.09
CA HIS A 111 -16.49 -11.75 -19.69
C HIS A 111 -17.90 -11.29 -20.08
N ALA A 112 -18.50 -10.34 -19.36
CA ALA A 112 -19.81 -9.78 -19.68
C ALA A 112 -19.83 -8.92 -20.97
N ALA A 113 -18.66 -8.52 -21.49
CA ALA A 113 -18.55 -7.90 -22.80
C ALA A 113 -18.88 -8.86 -23.96
N GLU A 114 -18.93 -10.17 -23.70
CA GLU A 114 -19.25 -11.20 -24.69
C GLU A 114 -20.75 -11.51 -24.78
N GLU A 115 -21.58 -10.97 -23.88
CA GLU A 115 -23.03 -11.24 -23.82
C GLU A 115 -23.88 -10.12 -24.44
N VAL A 116 -23.48 -9.58 -25.59
CA VAL A 116 -24.40 -8.77 -26.40
C VAL A 116 -25.54 -9.67 -26.88
N PRO A 117 -26.83 -9.40 -26.56
CA PRO A 117 -27.92 -10.27 -26.97
C PRO A 117 -27.96 -10.44 -28.49
N GLN A 118 -27.83 -11.69 -28.95
CA GLN A 118 -27.72 -12.08 -30.36
C GLN A 118 -28.87 -11.50 -31.21
N GLU A 119 -30.03 -11.29 -30.59
CA GLU A 119 -31.24 -10.72 -31.21
C GLU A 119 -31.00 -9.33 -31.81
N HIS A 120 -30.34 -8.42 -31.08
CA HIS A 120 -30.16 -7.03 -31.52
C HIS A 120 -29.16 -6.96 -32.68
N LEU A 121 -28.11 -7.79 -32.63
CA LEU A 121 -27.15 -7.93 -33.72
C LEU A 121 -27.76 -8.61 -34.95
N SER A 122 -28.66 -9.59 -34.76
CA SER A 122 -29.35 -10.28 -35.85
C SER A 122 -30.30 -9.34 -36.61
N SER A 123 -31.04 -8.49 -35.89
CA SER A 123 -31.92 -7.48 -36.48
C SER A 123 -31.15 -6.40 -37.24
N LEU A 124 -30.01 -5.93 -36.68
CA LEU A 124 -29.15 -4.96 -37.37
C LEU A 124 -28.50 -5.52 -38.63
N LYS A 125 -28.07 -6.79 -38.61
CA LYS A 125 -27.52 -7.47 -39.79
C LYS A 125 -28.58 -7.64 -40.88
N LYS A 126 -29.78 -8.09 -40.51
CA LYS A 126 -30.91 -8.27 -41.43
C LYS A 126 -31.33 -6.96 -42.08
N GLY A 127 -31.51 -5.89 -41.31
CA GLY A 127 -31.86 -4.57 -41.85
C GLY A 127 -30.79 -4.01 -42.81
N ARG A 128 -29.50 -4.30 -42.57
CA ARG A 128 -28.41 -3.90 -43.49
C ARG A 128 -28.45 -4.67 -44.81
N GLU A 129 -28.79 -5.95 -44.77
CA GLU A 129 -28.89 -6.79 -45.96
C GLU A 129 -30.12 -6.42 -46.80
N GLU A 130 -31.25 -6.15 -46.15
CA GLU A 130 -32.48 -5.68 -46.79
C GLU A 130 -32.25 -4.34 -47.51
N ALA A 131 -31.60 -3.38 -46.85
CA ALA A 131 -31.26 -2.09 -47.45
C ALA A 131 -30.27 -2.23 -48.62
N LYS A 132 -29.32 -3.17 -48.54
CA LYS A 132 -28.39 -3.46 -49.64
C LYS A 132 -29.13 -4.05 -50.84
N ALA A 133 -29.99 -5.04 -50.61
CA ALA A 133 -30.77 -5.69 -51.66
C ALA A 133 -31.77 -4.72 -52.32
N GLU A 134 -32.35 -3.80 -51.55
CA GLU A 134 -33.21 -2.76 -52.10
C GLU A 134 -32.45 -1.77 -52.99
N ARG A 135 -31.28 -1.31 -52.55
CA ARG A 135 -30.42 -0.43 -53.36
C ARG A 135 -29.93 -1.11 -54.64
N GLU A 136 -29.68 -2.42 -54.59
CA GLU A 136 -29.25 -3.22 -55.75
C GLU A 136 -30.39 -3.36 -56.76
N ARG A 137 -31.59 -3.75 -56.31
CA ARG A 137 -32.80 -3.78 -57.16
C ARG A 137 -33.08 -2.43 -57.80
N GLN A 138 -33.01 -1.34 -57.03
CA GLN A 138 -33.19 0.01 -57.55
C GLN A 138 -32.10 0.41 -58.56
N SER A 139 -30.89 -0.14 -58.47
CA SER A 139 -29.83 0.11 -59.45
C SER A 139 -30.00 -0.69 -60.73
N GLU A 140 -30.62 -1.88 -60.66
CA GLU A 140 -30.93 -2.73 -61.81
C GLU A 140 -32.14 -2.19 -62.60
N ASP A 141 -33.13 -1.61 -61.94
CA ASP A 141 -34.28 -0.93 -62.56
C ASP A 141 -33.89 0.39 -63.29
N LEU A 142 -32.68 0.92 -63.04
CA LEU A 142 -32.17 2.15 -63.66
C LEU A 142 -31.22 1.91 -64.85
N LEU A 143 -30.99 0.65 -65.26
CA LEU A 143 -30.19 0.23 -66.42
C LEU A 143 -31.08 -0.27 -67.56
#